data_AF-A0A919EPP8-F1
#
_entry.id   AF-A0A919EPP8-F1
#
_cell.length_a   1.000
_cell.length_b   1.000
_cell.length_c   1.000
_cell.angle_alpha   90.00
_cell.angle_beta   90.00
_cell.angle_gamma   90.00
#
_symmetry.space_group_name_H-M   'P 1'
#
loop_
_entity.id
_entity.type
_entity.pdbx_description
1 polymer ?
#
loop_
_entity_poly.entity_id
_entity_poly.type
_entity_poly.pdbx_seq_one_letter_code
_entity_poly.pdbx_strand_id
1 'polypeptide(L)'
;MLTKIKALLSKGIWQILAMLLVMVIAGPELLLGMELMALIEVLGASTFVLMYLSGIKLLLNKAMTKFQQFEQYSIWFIPSYQSLKQMPELVLHVIPERTLMMSLASIVTLSMSIMYINLLVNI
;
A
#
# COMPACT_ATOMS: atom_id res chain seq x y z
N MET A 1 10.44 -14.89 47.52
CA MET A 1 10.95 -15.89 46.54
C MET A 1 9.99 -16.08 45.37
N LEU A 2 8.70 -16.37 45.62
CA LEU A 2 7.65 -16.56 44.60
C LEU A 2 7.52 -15.41 43.57
N THR A 3 7.66 -14.15 44.01
CA THR A 3 7.61 -12.98 43.12
C THR A 3 8.80 -12.91 42.15
N LYS A 4 10.00 -13.30 42.59
CA LYS A 4 11.20 -13.37 41.74
C LYS A 4 11.09 -14.52 40.72
N ILE A 5 10.50 -15.65 41.12
CA ILE A 5 10.24 -16.80 40.23
C ILE A 5 9.19 -16.43 39.17
N LYS A 6 8.10 -15.74 39.54
CA LYS A 6 7.12 -15.22 38.57
C LYS A 6 7.73 -14.23 37.57
N ALA A 7 8.63 -13.37 38.01
CA ALA A 7 9.32 -12.42 37.12
C ALA A 7 10.26 -13.12 36.13
N LEU A 8 10.96 -14.17 36.56
CA LEU A 8 11.80 -15.00 35.70
C LEU A 8 10.98 -15.79 34.67
N LEU A 9 9.87 -16.40 35.10
CA LEU A 9 8.95 -17.13 34.22
C LEU A 9 8.30 -16.20 33.18
N SER A 10 7.89 -14.99 33.59
CA SER A 10 7.35 -13.98 32.68
C SER A 10 8.37 -13.61 31.59
N LYS A 11 9.63 -13.35 31.96
CA LYS A 11 10.70 -13.07 30.98
C LYS A 11 10.96 -14.25 30.03
N GLY A 12 10.92 -15.48 30.53
CA GLY A 12 11.09 -16.68 29.72
C GLY A 12 10.00 -16.84 28.66
N ILE A 13 8.74 -16.55 29.01
CA ILE A 13 7.61 -16.62 28.06
C ILE A 13 7.79 -15.61 26.92
N TRP A 14 8.20 -14.38 27.23
CA TRP A 14 8.48 -13.36 26.20
C TRP A 14 9.64 -13.75 25.27
N GLN A 15 10.68 -14.39 25.80
CA GLN A 15 11.82 -14.87 25.00
C GLN A 15 11.45 -16.04 24.09
N ILE A 16 10.64 -16.98 24.57
CA ILE A 16 10.13 -18.11 23.78
C ILE A 16 9.21 -17.60 22.67
N LEU A 17 8.35 -16.64 22.97
CA LEU A 17 7.46 -16.03 21.98
C LEU A 17 8.24 -15.31 20.88
N ALA A 18 9.28 -14.55 21.24
CA ALA A 18 10.16 -13.89 20.28
C ALA A 18 10.91 -14.90 19.40
N MET A 19 11.42 -15.98 19.98
CA MET A 19 12.08 -17.06 19.24
C MET A 19 11.13 -17.74 18.24
N LEU A 20 9.88 -17.97 18.65
CA LEU A 20 8.85 -18.57 17.79
C LEU A 20 8.49 -17.63 16.63
N LEU A 21 8.34 -16.32 16.88
CA LEU A 21 8.14 -15.33 15.82
C LEU A 21 9.28 -15.32 14.81
N VAL A 22 10.53 -15.32 15.27
CA VAL A 22 11.69 -15.36 14.39
C VAL A 22 11.69 -16.65 13.57
N MET A 23 11.37 -17.80 14.16
CA MET A 23 11.33 -19.07 13.43
C MET A 23 10.22 -19.10 12.37
N VAL A 24 9.03 -18.59 12.70
CA VAL A 24 7.87 -18.58 11.80
C VAL A 24 8.00 -17.55 10.69
N ILE A 25 8.71 -16.45 10.91
CA ILE A 25 8.92 -15.40 9.90
C ILE A 25 10.17 -15.69 9.05
N ALA A 26 11.30 -16.01 9.68
CA ALA A 26 12.56 -16.21 8.97
C ALA A 26 12.59 -17.51 8.15
N GLY A 27 11.88 -18.56 8.56
CA GLY A 27 11.80 -19.82 7.82
C GLY A 27 11.23 -19.63 6.40
N PRO A 28 10.01 -19.09 6.27
CA PRO A 28 9.41 -18.76 4.97
C PRO A 28 10.23 -17.77 4.15
N GLU A 29 10.82 -16.74 4.78
CA GLU A 29 11.65 -15.76 4.08
C GLU A 29 12.90 -16.40 3.45
N LEU A 30 13.57 -17.31 4.18
CA LEU A 30 14.73 -18.05 3.64
C LEU A 30 14.34 -18.97 2.49
N LEU A 31 13.20 -19.66 2.60
CA LEU A 31 12.71 -20.55 1.53
C LEU A 31 12.39 -19.74 0.27
N LEU A 32 11.66 -18.62 0.41
CA LEU A 32 11.37 -17.70 -0.68
C LEU A 32 12.65 -17.11 -1.28
N GLY A 33 13.65 -16.79 -0.46
CA GLY A 33 14.96 -16.32 -0.91
C GLY A 33 15.70 -17.36 -1.76
N MET A 34 15.67 -18.63 -1.37
CA MET A 34 16.27 -19.72 -2.14
C MET A 34 15.54 -19.97 -3.47
N GLU A 35 14.21 -19.93 -3.48
CA GLU A 35 13.42 -20.05 -4.71
C GLU A 35 13.70 -18.91 -5.68
N LEU A 36 13.81 -17.68 -5.17
CA LEU A 36 14.16 -16.50 -5.97
C LEU A 36 15.57 -16.60 -6.53
N MET A 37 16.53 -17.07 -5.73
CA MET A 37 17.90 -17.29 -6.20
C MET A 37 17.96 -18.35 -7.30
N ALA A 38 17.24 -19.46 -7.15
CA ALA A 38 17.14 -20.49 -8.18
C ALA A 38 16.51 -19.96 -9.47
N LEU A 39 15.48 -19.11 -9.38
CA LEU A 39 14.89 -18.42 -10.52
C LEU A 39 15.88 -17.49 -11.23
N ILE A 40 16.68 -16.73 -10.46
CA ILE A 40 17.74 -15.86 -11.00
C ILE A 40 18.79 -16.68 -11.75
N GLU A 41 19.17 -17.83 -11.21
CA GLU A 41 20.16 -18.73 -11.82
C GLU A 41 19.64 -19.38 -13.11
N VAL A 42 18.38 -19.81 -13.13
CA VAL A 42 17.76 -20.47 -14.29
C VAL A 42 17.44 -19.50 -15.43
N LEU A 43 16.85 -18.34 -15.12
CA LEU A 43 16.45 -17.37 -16.15
C LEU A 43 17.56 -16.38 -16.52
N GLY A 44 18.54 -16.20 -15.65
CA GLY A 44 19.54 -15.13 -15.71
C GLY A 44 19.05 -13.84 -15.05
N ALA A 45 19.99 -13.03 -14.54
CA ALA A 45 19.66 -11.81 -13.79
C ALA A 45 18.88 -10.78 -14.60
N SER A 46 19.13 -10.65 -15.90
CA SER A 46 18.51 -9.63 -16.76
C SER A 46 17.02 -9.91 -17.04
N THR A 47 16.66 -11.17 -17.28
CA THR A 47 15.27 -11.60 -17.52
C THR A 47 14.47 -11.59 -16.22
N PHE A 48 15.10 -11.91 -15.08
CA PHE A 48 14.49 -11.81 -13.75
C PHE A 48 14.07 -10.38 -13.42
N VAL A 49 14.94 -9.39 -13.67
CA VAL A 49 14.62 -7.97 -13.48
C VAL A 49 13.47 -7.54 -14.40
N LEU A 50 13.47 -7.97 -15.67
CA LEU A 50 12.37 -7.68 -16.60
C LEU A 50 11.05 -8.31 -16.16
N MET A 51 11.07 -9.53 -15.63
CA MET A 51 9.89 -10.20 -15.09
C MET A 51 9.31 -9.38 -13.93
N TYR A 52 10.13 -8.94 -12.98
CA TYR A 52 9.69 -8.12 -11.85
C TYR A 52 9.11 -6.78 -12.30
N LEU A 53 9.79 -6.07 -13.21
CA LEU A 53 9.28 -4.81 -13.78
C LEU A 53 7.96 -5.02 -14.53
N SER A 54 7.82 -6.12 -15.25
CA SER A 54 6.57 -6.47 -15.94
C SER A 54 5.43 -6.78 -14.96
N GLY A 55 5.73 -7.45 -13.85
CA GLY A 55 4.78 -7.73 -12.78
C GLY A 55 4.27 -6.45 -12.12
N ILE A 56 5.18 -5.54 -11.78
CA ILE A 56 4.83 -4.22 -11.24
C ILE A 56 4.00 -3.43 -12.24
N LYS A 57 4.40 -3.41 -13.51
CA LYS A 57 3.65 -2.74 -14.58
C LYS A 57 2.22 -3.30 -14.71
N LEU A 58 2.06 -4.62 -14.62
CA LEU A 58 0.75 -5.27 -14.72
C LEU A 58 -0.13 -4.96 -13.50
N LEU A 59 0.46 -4.89 -12.30
CA LEU A 59 -0.22 -4.48 -11.07
C LEU A 59 -0.72 -3.04 -11.18
N LEU A 60 0.14 -2.12 -11.60
CA LEU A 60 -0.21 -0.72 -11.84
C LEU A 60 -1.30 -0.61 -12.92
N ASN A 61 -1.20 -1.38 -14.00
CA ASN A 61 -2.20 -1.36 -15.05
C ASN A 61 -3.57 -1.87 -14.55
N LYS A 62 -3.61 -2.94 -13.74
CA LYS A 62 -4.85 -3.42 -13.11
C LYS A 62 -5.46 -2.40 -12.15
N ALA A 63 -4.63 -1.70 -11.38
CA ALA A 63 -5.10 -0.62 -10.50
C ALA A 63 -5.67 0.54 -11.32
N MET A 64 -4.96 0.93 -12.39
CA MET A 64 -5.37 2.00 -13.30
C MET A 64 -6.68 1.67 -14.02
N THR A 65 -6.86 0.44 -14.51
CA THR A 65 -8.11 0.04 -15.20
C THR A 65 -9.29 -0.02 -14.24
N LYS A 66 -9.10 -0.50 -13.01
CA LYS A 66 -10.14 -0.43 -11.97
C LYS A 66 -10.50 1.02 -11.62
N PHE A 67 -9.50 1.89 -11.57
CA PHE A 67 -9.72 3.32 -11.36
C PHE A 67 -10.49 3.95 -12.54
N GLN A 68 -10.18 3.56 -13.78
CA GLN A 68 -10.93 3.96 -14.98
C GLN A 68 -12.39 3.50 -14.94
N GLN A 69 -12.65 2.28 -14.47
CA GLN A 69 -14.01 1.79 -14.25
C GLN A 69 -14.74 2.57 -13.16
N PHE A 70 -14.05 2.99 -12.10
CA PHE A 70 -14.63 3.84 -11.07
C PHE A 70 -15.02 5.22 -11.65
N GLU A 71 -14.15 5.82 -12.45
CA GLU A 71 -14.37 7.12 -13.10
C GLU A 71 -15.08 7.04 -14.47
N GLN A 72 -15.69 5.89 -14.82
CA GLN A 72 -16.26 5.66 -16.16
C GLN A 72 -17.36 6.64 -16.60
N TYR A 73 -18.01 7.29 -15.64
CA TYR A 73 -19.06 8.30 -15.86
C TYR A 73 -18.55 9.74 -15.69
N SER A 74 -17.26 9.90 -15.35
CA SER A 74 -16.58 11.20 -15.34
C SER A 74 -15.93 11.43 -16.70
N ILE A 75 -15.75 12.69 -17.08
CA ILE A 75 -15.03 13.09 -18.30
C ILE A 75 -13.53 12.92 -18.02
N TRP A 76 -13.07 11.68 -17.85
CA TRP A 76 -11.65 11.42 -17.66
C TRP A 76 -10.95 11.34 -19.01
N PHE A 77 -10.45 12.49 -19.46
CA PHE A 77 -9.65 12.61 -20.68
C PHE A 77 -8.18 12.77 -20.33
N ILE A 78 -7.31 11.90 -20.83
CA ILE A 78 -5.85 12.05 -20.71
C ILE A 78 -5.34 12.71 -21.99
N PRO A 79 -5.10 14.04 -22.01
CA PRO A 79 -4.63 14.72 -23.21
C PRO A 79 -3.21 14.31 -23.57
N SER A 80 -2.92 14.25 -24.87
CA SER A 80 -1.56 14.05 -25.34
C SER A 80 -0.67 15.24 -24.98
N TYR A 81 0.63 15.02 -24.84
CA TYR A 81 1.59 16.11 -24.54
C TYR A 81 1.54 17.25 -25.57
N GLN A 82 1.31 16.92 -26.85
CA GLN A 82 1.16 17.90 -27.91
C GLN A 82 -0.09 18.76 -27.73
N SER A 83 -1.20 18.16 -27.31
CA SER A 83 -2.46 18.85 -27.01
C SER A 83 -2.33 19.76 -25.78
N LEU A 84 -1.63 19.30 -24.73
CA LEU A 84 -1.34 20.12 -23.54
C LEU A 84 -0.49 21.36 -23.86
N LYS A 85 0.45 21.23 -24.79
CA LYS A 85 1.30 22.36 -25.22
C LYS A 85 0.50 23.41 -26.01
N GLN A 86 -0.51 22.98 -26.77
CA GLN A 86 -1.36 23.87 -27.55
C GLN A 86 -2.43 24.56 -26.69
N MET A 87 -2.98 23.84 -25.70
CA MET A 87 -4.03 24.36 -24.83
C MET A 87 -3.85 23.83 -23.39
N PRO A 88 -3.22 24.62 -22.50
CA PRO A 88 -2.91 24.19 -21.14
C PRO A 88 -4.14 24.06 -20.24
N GLU A 89 -5.25 24.72 -20.58
CA GLU A 89 -6.51 24.64 -19.82
C GLU A 89 -7.14 23.24 -19.82
N LEU A 90 -6.77 22.36 -20.76
CA LEU A 90 -7.19 20.96 -20.75
C LEU A 90 -6.82 20.23 -19.47
N VAL A 91 -5.80 20.68 -18.73
CA VAL A 91 -5.42 20.11 -17.43
C VAL A 91 -6.59 20.12 -16.44
N LEU A 92 -7.41 21.17 -16.45
CA LEU A 92 -8.55 21.30 -15.53
C LEU A 92 -9.68 20.31 -15.87
N HIS A 93 -9.77 19.89 -17.14
CA HIS A 93 -10.74 18.89 -17.57
C HIS A 93 -10.28 17.44 -17.38
N VAL A 94 -9.03 17.20 -17.00
CA VAL A 94 -8.54 15.84 -16.64
C VAL A 94 -9.03 15.42 -15.26
N ILE A 95 -9.60 16.33 -14.49
CA ILE A 95 -9.90 16.14 -13.08
C ILE A 95 -11.01 15.08 -12.90
N PRO A 96 -10.73 13.98 -12.18
CA PRO A 96 -11.72 12.94 -11.91
C PRO A 96 -12.71 13.43 -10.83
N GLU A 97 -13.92 13.78 -11.28
CA GLU A 97 -14.93 14.48 -10.47
C GLU A 97 -15.38 13.65 -9.26
N ARG A 98 -15.57 12.33 -9.43
CA ARG A 98 -16.05 11.46 -8.35
C ARG A 98 -15.01 11.29 -7.25
N THR A 99 -13.75 11.08 -7.58
CA THR A 99 -12.69 11.07 -6.57
C THR A 99 -12.57 12.38 -5.81
N LEU A 100 -12.70 13.52 -6.49
CA LEU A 100 -12.67 14.81 -5.79
C LEU A 100 -13.83 14.94 -4.81
N MET A 101 -15.06 14.61 -5.23
CA MET A 101 -16.22 14.66 -4.34
C MET A 101 -16.10 13.71 -3.16
N MET A 102 -15.62 12.48 -3.39
CA MET A 102 -15.34 11.53 -2.31
C MET A 102 -14.26 12.04 -1.34
N SER A 103 -13.20 12.65 -1.86
CA SER A 103 -12.14 13.22 -1.02
C SER A 103 -12.66 14.38 -0.16
N LEU A 104 -13.45 15.28 -0.73
CA LEU A 104 -14.07 16.39 0.00
C LEU A 104 -15.02 15.88 1.09
N ALA A 105 -15.88 14.92 0.76
CA ALA A 105 -16.78 14.30 1.72
C ALA A 105 -16.00 13.61 2.87
N SER A 106 -14.89 12.93 2.55
CA SER A 106 -14.03 12.32 3.56
C SER A 106 -13.38 13.35 4.48
N ILE A 107 -12.92 14.50 3.95
CA ILE A 107 -12.33 15.57 4.76
C ILE A 107 -13.37 16.18 5.69
N VAL A 108 -14.57 16.46 5.20
CA VAL A 108 -15.65 17.04 6.01
C VAL A 108 -16.03 16.10 7.15
N THR A 109 -16.25 14.82 6.87
CA THR A 109 -16.59 13.82 7.90
C THR A 109 -15.49 13.66 8.95
N LEU A 110 -14.22 13.70 8.54
CA LEU A 110 -13.07 13.60 9.44
C LEU A 110 -12.89 14.85 10.30
N SER A 111 -13.10 16.05 9.73
CA SER A 111 -13.08 17.30 10.49
C SER A 111 -14.18 17.35 11.56
N MET A 112 -15.39 16.87 11.23
CA MET A 112 -16.51 16.83 12.15
C MET A 112 -16.30 15.82 13.28
N SER A 113 -15.72 14.65 12.99
CA SER A 113 -15.39 13.67 14.02
C SER A 113 -14.30 14.17 14.97
N ILE A 114 -13.27 14.86 14.47
CA ILE A 114 -12.24 15.51 15.30
C ILE A 114 -12.86 16.58 16.20
N MET A 115 -13.72 17.43 15.64
CA MET A 115 -14.39 18.48 16.42
C MET A 115 -15.26 17.88 17.54
N TYR A 116 -15.99 16.80 17.24
CA TYR A 116 -16.81 16.09 18.22
C TYR A 116 -15.97 15.47 19.35
N ILE A 117 -14.84 14.82 19.03
CA ILE A 117 -13.92 14.26 20.02
C ILE A 117 -13.35 15.37 20.91
N ASN A 118 -12.90 16.49 20.33
CA ASN A 118 -12.37 17.61 21.11
C ASN A 118 -13.42 18.20 22.06
N LEU A 119 -14.68 18.27 21.64
CA LEU A 119 -15.78 18.74 22.48
C LEU A 119 -16.07 17.75 23.63
N LEU A 120 -15.97 16.44 23.39
CA LEU A 120 -16.16 15.40 24.41
C LEU A 120 -15.01 15.32 25.44
N VAL A 121 -13.78 15.64 25.03
CA VAL A 121 -12.58 15.59 25.91
C VAL A 121 -12.42 16.87 26.73
N ASN A 122 -12.86 18.03 26.23
CA ASN A 122 -12.78 19.32 26.93
C ASN A 122 -14.01 19.64 27.80
N ILE A 123 -15.02 18.77 27.85
CA ILE A 123 -16.14 18.80 28.81
C ILE A 123 -15.81 17.83 29.94
#